data_AF-A0A8S9WVB4-F1
#
_entry.id   AF-A0A8S9WVB4-F1
#
_cell.length_a   1.000
_cell.length_b   1.000
_cell.length_c   1.000
_cell.angle_alpha   90.00
_cell.angle_beta   90.00
_cell.angle_gamma   90.00
#
_symmetry.space_group_name_H-M   'P 1'
#
loop_
_entity.id
_entity.type
_entity.pdbx_description
1 polymer ?
#
loop_
_entity_poly.entity_id
_entity_poly.type
_entity_poly.pdbx_seq_one_letter_code
_entity_poly.pdbx_strand_id
1 'polypeptide(L)'
;MLVQASNVRVINVDARERDFKQAERWSDENVFSNRAYFMPEKQPAELGVDHIRESDAGIYRCRVDFKIGQTRNSKVNLTVIGKF
;
A
#
# COMPACT_ATOMS: atom_id res chain seq x y z
N MET A 1 0.00 4.28 -12.07
CA MET A 1 -0.42 4.66 -10.71
C MET A 1 0.51 3.97 -9.75
N LEU A 2 1.52 4.69 -9.26
CA LEU A 2 2.44 4.17 -8.26
C LEU A 2 1.75 4.23 -6.91
N VAL A 3 1.19 3.15 -6.37
CA VAL A 3 0.70 3.12 -4.97
C VAL A 3 1.93 2.96 -4.07
N GLN A 4 2.29 3.95 -3.26
CA GLN A 4 3.27 3.75 -2.18
C GLN A 4 2.55 3.93 -0.86
N ALA A 5 2.62 2.94 0.04
CA ALA A 5 2.17 3.08 1.43
C ALA A 5 3.40 3.35 2.32
N SER A 6 3.48 4.53 2.95
CA SER A 6 4.48 4.98 3.95
C SER A 6 5.82 5.58 3.44
N ASN A 7 6.60 6.16 4.37
CA ASN A 7 7.97 6.66 4.16
C ASN A 7 8.99 5.52 3.95
N VAL A 8 8.59 4.28 4.22
CA VAL A 8 9.23 3.01 3.84
C VAL A 8 8.35 2.36 2.77
N ARG A 9 8.93 1.75 1.74
CA ARG A 9 8.15 1.37 0.54
C ARG A 9 7.41 0.04 0.75
N VAL A 10 6.21 0.08 1.32
CA VAL A 10 5.49 -1.14 1.75
C VAL A 10 5.04 -2.03 0.59
N ILE A 11 4.34 -1.49 -0.39
CA ILE A 11 4.06 -2.13 -1.68
C ILE A 11 4.17 -1.04 -2.73
N ASN A 12 4.71 -1.39 -3.89
CA ASN A 12 4.68 -0.57 -5.09
C ASN A 12 4.10 -1.36 -6.25
N VAL A 13 3.32 -0.66 -7.07
CA VAL A 13 2.72 -1.18 -8.28
C VAL A 13 2.92 -0.14 -9.38
N ASP A 14 3.63 -0.49 -10.45
CA ASP A 14 3.78 0.40 -11.61
C ASP A 14 2.93 -0.06 -12.80
N ALA A 15 1.81 0.64 -13.01
CA ALA A 15 0.89 0.43 -14.12
C ALA A 15 0.90 1.59 -15.14
N ARG A 16 1.99 2.37 -15.25
CA ARG A 16 2.04 3.53 -16.17
C ARG A 16 2.16 3.14 -17.64
N GLU A 17 2.80 2.02 -17.92
CA GLU A 17 3.07 1.50 -19.27
C GLU A 17 2.41 0.14 -19.55
N ARG A 18 1.67 -0.41 -18.59
CA ARG A 18 1.05 -1.75 -18.65
C ARG A 18 -0.32 -1.76 -17.97
N ASP A 19 -1.13 -2.78 -18.29
CA ASP A 19 -2.38 -3.05 -17.59
C ASP A 19 -2.11 -3.24 -16.08
N PHE A 20 -2.98 -2.68 -15.25
CA PHE A 20 -2.88 -2.69 -13.79
C PHE A 20 -2.78 -4.11 -13.21
N LYS A 21 -3.32 -5.11 -13.92
CA LYS A 21 -3.26 -6.53 -13.55
C LYS A 21 -1.86 -7.14 -13.70
N GLN A 22 -1.01 -6.55 -14.55
CA GLN A 22 0.34 -7.05 -14.89
C GLN A 22 1.46 -6.21 -14.28
N ALA A 23 1.10 -5.20 -13.46
CA ALA A 23 2.05 -4.30 -12.86
C ALA A 23 2.94 -5.02 -11.84
N GLU A 24 4.24 -4.71 -11.89
CA GLU A 24 5.26 -5.28 -11.03
C GLU A 24 4.96 -4.96 -9.56
N ARG A 25 4.95 -5.99 -8.72
CA ARG A 25 4.65 -5.90 -7.29
C ARG A 25 5.94 -6.07 -6.52
N TRP A 26 6.34 -5.08 -5.75
CA TRP A 26 7.46 -5.22 -4.83
C TRP A 26 7.10 -4.63 -3.47
N SER A 27 7.41 -5.37 -2.41
CA SER A 27 7.18 -4.99 -1.02
C SER A 27 8.48 -4.97 -0.24
N ASP A 28 8.62 -4.00 0.67
CA ASP A 28 9.70 -4.03 1.66
C ASP A 28 9.37 -5.08 2.73
N GLU A 29 10.17 -6.15 2.77
CA GLU A 29 10.01 -7.26 3.72
C GLU A 29 10.04 -6.80 5.19
N ASN A 30 10.62 -5.63 5.48
CA ASN A 30 10.82 -5.16 6.84
C ASN A 30 9.57 -4.56 7.49
N VAL A 31 8.49 -4.27 6.74
CA VAL A 31 7.28 -3.65 7.31
C VAL A 31 6.20 -4.69 7.60
N PHE A 32 5.67 -5.33 6.55
CA PHE A 32 4.65 -6.37 6.70
C PHE A 32 5.15 -7.77 6.32
N SER A 33 6.42 -7.89 5.92
CA SER A 33 6.96 -9.14 5.37
C SER A 33 6.03 -9.70 4.28
N ASN A 34 5.61 -10.95 4.38
CA ASN A 34 4.69 -11.62 3.45
C ASN A 34 3.20 -11.45 3.80
N ARG A 35 2.84 -10.62 4.79
CA ARG A 35 1.46 -10.48 5.26
C ARG A 35 0.64 -9.42 4.52
N ALA A 36 1.28 -8.59 3.70
CA ALA A 36 0.60 -7.55 2.94
C ALA A 36 0.45 -7.93 1.47
N TYR A 37 -0.70 -7.61 0.90
CA TYR A 37 -0.99 -7.83 -0.52
C TYR A 37 -1.86 -6.69 -1.06
N PHE A 38 -1.64 -6.35 -2.32
CA PHE A 38 -2.39 -5.30 -3.00
C PHE A 38 -3.46 -5.90 -3.89
N MET A 39 -4.69 -5.37 -3.77
CA MET A 39 -5.87 -5.78 -4.52
C MET A 39 -6.22 -4.71 -5.58
N PRO A 40 -5.63 -4.77 -6.79
CA PRO A 40 -5.87 -3.77 -7.84
C PRO A 40 -7.29 -3.78 -8.41
N GLU A 41 -8.01 -4.89 -8.29
CA GLU A 41 -9.37 -5.08 -8.83
C GLU A 41 -10.47 -4.41 -8.00
N LYS A 42 -10.17 -3.99 -6.77
CA LYS A 42 -11.10 -3.23 -5.92
C LYS A 42 -11.25 -1.80 -6.43
N GLN A 43 -12.41 -1.18 -6.19
CA GLN A 43 -12.68 0.22 -6.54
C GLN A 43 -13.16 0.99 -5.31
N PRO A 44 -12.28 1.78 -4.64
CA PRO A 44 -10.86 2.01 -4.97
C PRO A 44 -9.97 0.79 -4.70
N ALA A 45 -8.75 0.76 -5.26
CA ALA A 45 -7.79 -0.31 -4.98
C ALA A 45 -7.39 -0.33 -3.51
N GLU A 46 -7.18 -1.52 -2.96
CA GLU A 46 -6.99 -1.73 -1.52
C GLU A 46 -5.65 -2.41 -1.19
N LEU A 47 -5.14 -2.14 0.01
CA LEU A 47 -4.02 -2.86 0.61
C LEU A 47 -4.59 -3.73 1.75
N GLY A 48 -4.53 -5.05 1.59
CA GLY A 48 -4.86 -6.00 2.64
C GLY A 48 -3.62 -6.36 3.45
N VAL A 49 -3.80 -6.56 4.76
CA VAL A 49 -2.74 -7.00 5.68
C VAL A 49 -3.32 -8.07 6.60
N ASP A 50 -2.76 -9.27 6.56
CA ASP A 50 -3.17 -10.38 7.42
C ASP A 50 -2.42 -10.37 8.76
N HIS A 51 -3.05 -10.96 9.78
CA HIS A 51 -2.46 -11.14 11.13
C HIS A 51 -1.85 -9.85 11.70
N ILE A 52 -2.66 -8.79 11.81
CA ILE A 52 -2.25 -7.49 12.35
C ILE A 52 -1.64 -7.64 13.75
N ARG A 53 -0.53 -6.96 13.98
CA ARG A 53 0.21 -6.88 15.25
C ARG A 53 0.17 -5.46 15.79
N GLU A 54 0.39 -5.29 17.08
CA GLU A 54 0.45 -3.93 17.66
C GLU A 54 1.56 -3.06 17.06
N SER A 55 2.68 -3.68 16.70
CA SER A 55 3.78 -3.01 15.99
C SER A 55 3.39 -2.47 14.62
N ASP A 56 2.26 -2.92 14.05
CA ASP A 56 1.73 -2.43 12.78
C ASP A 56 0.99 -1.09 12.95
N ALA A 57 0.67 -0.67 14.19
CA ALA A 57 0.00 0.60 14.45
C ALA A 57 0.87 1.79 13.99
N GLY A 58 0.25 2.75 13.31
CA GLY A 58 0.98 3.92 12.82
C GLY A 58 0.26 4.67 11.70
N ILE A 59 0.90 5.75 11.23
CA ILE A 59 0.38 6.55 10.12
C ILE A 59 1.00 6.07 8.81
N TYR A 60 0.15 5.57 7.93
CA TYR A 60 0.51 5.15 6.58
C TYR A 60 0.19 6.27 5.59
N ARG A 61 0.97 6.38 4.53
CA ARG A 61 0.76 7.37 3.47
C ARG A 61 0.56 6.64 2.16
N CYS A 62 -0.64 6.66 1.58
CA CYS A 62 -0.86 6.25 0.20
C CYS A 62 -0.41 7.38 -0.73
N ARG A 63 0.50 7.10 -1.63
CA ARG A 63 0.93 7.98 -2.72
C ARG A 63 0.47 7.37 -4.03
N VAL A 64 0.04 8.19 -4.98
CA VAL A 64 -0.38 7.79 -6.32
C VAL A 64 0.25 8.72 -7.34
N ASP A 65 1.18 8.18 -8.14
CA ASP A 65 1.78 8.92 -9.26
C ASP A 65 1.06 8.64 -10.58
N PHE A 66 0.62 9.72 -11.25
CA PHE A 66 -0.02 9.70 -12.56
C PHE A 66 1.00 10.03 -13.66
N LYS A 67 0.80 9.48 -14.86
CA LYS A 67 1.63 9.80 -16.04
C LYS A 67 1.44 11.26 -16.46
N ILE A 68 0.20 11.74 -16.36
CA ILE A 68 -0.20 13.13 -16.61
C ILE A 68 -1.08 13.55 -15.43
N GLY A 69 -0.70 14.61 -14.74
CA GLY A 69 -1.41 15.13 -13.55
C GLY A 69 -0.57 15.10 -12.28
N GLN A 70 -1.09 15.70 -11.21
CA GLN A 70 -0.40 15.80 -9.93
C GLN A 70 -0.44 14.48 -9.15
N THR A 71 0.67 14.17 -8.46
CA THR A 71 0.71 13.08 -7.48
C THR A 71 -0.34 13.30 -6.40
N ARG A 72 -1.19 12.31 -6.16
CA ARG A 72 -2.14 12.32 -5.04
C ARG A 72 -1.52 11.65 -3.83
N ASN A 73 -1.76 12.21 -2.66
CA ASN A 73 -1.30 11.65 -1.40
C ASN A 73 -2.43 11.64 -0.38
N SER A 74 -2.54 10.54 0.36
CA SER A 74 -3.51 10.34 1.43
C SER A 74 -2.78 9.78 2.64
N LYS A 75 -3.18 10.19 3.85
CA LYS A 75 -2.68 9.61 5.10
C LYS A 75 -3.79 8.81 5.76
N VAL A 76 -3.45 7.63 6.25
CA VAL A 76 -4.36 6.71 6.95
C VAL A 76 -3.73 6.38 8.29
N ASN A 77 -4.49 6.53 9.36
CA ASN A 77 -4.06 6.12 10.70
C ASN A 77 -4.54 4.69 10.96
N LEU A 78 -3.61 3.76 11.16
CA LEU A 78 -3.91 2.40 11.59
C LEU A 78 -3.78 2.33 13.11
N THR A 79 -4.91 2.18 13.79
CA THR A 79 -4.96 1.91 15.23
C THR A 79 -5.34 0.45 15.42
N VAL A 80 -4.49 -0.29 16.14
CA VAL A 80 -4.75 -1.68 16.52
C VAL A 80 -5.41 -1.66 17.88
N ILE A 81 -6.64 -2.19 17.97
CA ILE A 81 -7.41 -2.22 19.20
C ILE A 81 -7.52 -3.69 19.62
N GLY A 82 -6.89 -4.02 20.75
CA GLY A 82 -6.96 -5.34 21.38
C GLY A 82 -6.80 -5.20 22.89
N LYS A 83 -7.52 -6.02 23.65
CA LYS A 83 -7.21 -6.27 25.06
C LYS A 83 -6.28 -7.47 25.09
N PHE A 84 -5.10 -7.28 25.67
CA PHE A 84 -4.30 -8.39 26.17
C PHE A 84 -5.04 -9.14 27.28
#